data_AF-A0AAD3CG83-F1
#
_entry.id   AF-A0AAD3CG83-F1
#
_cell.length_a   1.000
_cell.length_b   1.000
_cell.length_c   1.000
_cell.angle_alpha   90.00
_cell.angle_beta   90.00
_cell.angle_gamma   90.00
#
_symmetry.space_group_name_H-M   'P 1'
#
loop_
_entity.id
_entity.type
_entity.pdbx_description
1 polymer ?
#
loop_
_entity_poly.entity_id
_entity_poly.type
_entity_poly.pdbx_seq_one_letter_code
_entity_poly.pdbx_strand_id
1 'polypeptide(L)'
;MAMYIHFSMFNLAFLVLVLVQVQMAKSFAFQMFSKPSATVVQTKYMGSTRLYMAEGPGDKLRDSTGIRPSLNPTIINTISDALLIRAANDESRPMEVSSSNEPLQVAVEAGKLASQAIENRAKTSNAVKGDETSAFTQDESQLIAGRVVGVVMRWKELEDALVERVKVAKWVTKYGEEASFGLLKDECKEDGCDEKDLRQRLKDDPLMRMCRAECLYALFLKNVELPAMEKAGQIASDGSKGIDFLDADRMEVLFPDGFE
;
A
#
# COMPACT_ATOMS: atom_id res chain seq x y z
N MET A 1 -5.80 37.08 16.46
CA MET A 1 -4.97 36.03 17.09
C MET A 1 -5.74 34.79 17.57
N ALA A 2 -7.08 34.75 17.54
CA ALA A 2 -7.85 33.57 17.97
C ALA A 2 -8.05 32.49 16.89
N MET A 3 -7.76 32.76 15.61
CA MET A 3 -7.98 31.79 14.50
C MET A 3 -6.86 30.76 14.32
N TYR A 4 -5.65 30.98 14.85
CA TYR A 4 -4.53 30.05 14.66
C TYR A 4 -4.57 28.83 15.59
N ILE A 5 -5.34 28.89 16.69
CA ILE A 5 -5.38 27.81 17.69
C ILE A 5 -6.31 26.68 17.23
N HIS A 6 -7.36 26.98 16.46
CA HIS A 6 -8.30 25.95 16.00
C HIS A 6 -7.72 25.02 14.92
N PHE A 7 -6.84 25.51 14.06
CA PHE A 7 -6.22 24.69 13.00
C PHE A 7 -5.20 23.69 13.56
N SER A 8 -4.53 24.04 14.67
CA SER A 8 -3.54 23.17 15.32
C SER A 8 -4.16 21.98 16.04
N MET A 9 -5.36 22.12 16.62
CA MET A 9 -6.00 21.02 17.36
C MET A 9 -6.62 19.97 16.42
N PHE A 10 -7.08 20.38 15.23
CA PHE A 10 -7.62 19.46 14.24
C PHE A 10 -6.54 18.51 13.68
N ASN A 11 -5.34 19.02 13.43
CA ASN A 11 -4.20 18.21 12.98
C ASN A 11 -3.74 17.20 14.04
N LEU A 12 -3.76 17.57 15.33
CA LEU A 12 -3.36 16.66 16.40
C LEU A 12 -4.38 15.52 16.59
N ALA A 13 -5.68 15.82 16.52
CA ALA A 13 -6.74 14.83 16.62
C ALA A 13 -6.71 13.84 15.43
N PHE A 14 -6.47 14.34 14.22
CA PHE A 14 -6.33 13.50 13.03
C PHE A 14 -5.08 12.62 13.11
N LEU A 15 -3.95 13.15 13.59
CA LEU A 15 -2.72 12.38 13.74
C LEU A 15 -2.84 11.29 14.82
N VAL A 16 -3.53 11.57 15.94
CA VAL A 16 -3.86 10.57 16.96
C VAL A 16 -4.80 9.51 16.40
N LEU A 17 -5.81 9.90 15.61
CA LEU A 17 -6.71 8.94 14.95
C LEU A 17 -5.94 8.04 13.99
N VAL A 18 -5.04 8.59 13.16
CA VAL A 18 -4.20 7.84 12.24
C VAL A 18 -3.25 6.90 13.00
N LEU A 19 -2.62 7.36 14.08
CA LEU A 19 -1.75 6.51 14.90
C LEU A 19 -2.52 5.38 15.58
N VAL A 20 -3.72 5.66 16.09
CA VAL A 20 -4.61 4.63 16.66
C VAL A 20 -5.06 3.65 15.57
N GLN A 21 -5.39 4.11 14.36
CA GLN A 21 -5.74 3.24 13.24
C GLN A 21 -4.57 2.38 12.78
N VAL A 22 -3.34 2.92 12.75
CA VAL A 22 -2.12 2.15 12.44
C VAL A 22 -1.80 1.13 13.54
N GLN A 23 -1.99 1.50 14.81
CA GLN A 23 -1.74 0.61 15.95
C GLN A 23 -2.83 -0.46 16.09
N MET A 24 -4.07 -0.14 15.74
CA MET A 24 -5.17 -1.08 15.59
C MET A 24 -4.94 -2.00 14.39
N ALA A 25 -4.46 -1.50 13.25
CA ALA A 25 -4.11 -2.33 12.10
C ALA A 25 -2.96 -3.29 12.43
N LYS A 26 -1.94 -2.84 13.19
CA LYS A 26 -0.86 -3.71 13.70
C LYS A 26 -1.40 -4.79 14.67
N SER A 27 -2.26 -4.42 15.60
CA SER A 27 -2.90 -5.37 16.55
C SER A 27 -3.91 -6.30 15.88
N PHE A 28 -4.62 -5.83 14.85
CA PHE A 28 -5.61 -6.60 14.11
C PHE A 28 -4.93 -7.57 13.13
N ALA A 29 -3.84 -7.16 12.47
CA ALA A 29 -2.96 -8.06 11.74
C ALA A 29 -2.40 -9.13 12.69
N PHE A 30 -1.94 -8.75 13.89
CA PHE A 30 -1.49 -9.71 14.90
C PHE A 30 -2.58 -10.72 15.32
N GLN A 31 -3.84 -10.29 15.45
CA GLN A 31 -4.96 -11.19 15.75
C GLN A 31 -5.39 -12.08 14.59
N MET A 32 -5.39 -11.58 13.34
CA MET A 32 -5.78 -12.38 12.17
C MET A 32 -4.73 -13.44 11.79
N PHE A 33 -3.45 -13.22 12.10
CA PHE A 33 -2.37 -14.17 11.80
C PHE A 33 -2.01 -15.11 12.96
N SER A 34 -2.61 -14.93 14.14
CA SER A 34 -2.49 -15.84 15.28
C SER A 34 -3.51 -16.98 15.19
N LYS A 35 -3.18 -18.08 14.49
CA LYS A 35 -3.90 -19.34 14.70
C LYS A 35 -3.53 -19.90 16.09
N PRO A 36 -4.49 -20.34 16.92
CA PRO A 36 -4.17 -21.14 18.09
C PRO A 36 -3.85 -22.56 17.63
N SER A 37 -2.61 -23.01 17.81
CA SER A 37 -2.27 -24.42 17.64
C SER A 37 -1.54 -24.95 18.86
N ALA A 38 -2.23 -25.90 19.49
CA ALA A 38 -1.76 -27.00 20.33
C ALA A 38 -0.67 -26.73 21.37
N THR A 39 -1.11 -26.83 22.62
CA THR A 39 -0.35 -27.16 23.82
C THR A 39 0.81 -28.13 23.53
N VAL A 40 2.05 -27.64 23.61
CA VAL A 40 3.24 -28.48 23.72
C VAL A 40 3.94 -28.17 25.03
N VAL A 41 4.23 -29.26 25.74
CA VAL A 41 4.74 -29.41 27.09
C VAL A 41 6.01 -28.59 27.33
N GLN A 42 6.01 -27.82 28.42
CA GLN A 42 7.20 -27.16 28.95
C GLN A 42 8.26 -28.19 29.34
N THR A 43 9.44 -28.09 28.74
CA THR A 43 10.68 -28.56 29.37
C THR A 43 11.64 -27.39 29.51
N LYS A 44 12.02 -27.14 30.77
CA LYS A 44 13.05 -26.18 31.21
C LYS A 44 14.36 -26.42 30.49
N TYR A 45 14.96 -25.36 29.94
CA TYR A 45 16.41 -25.17 29.96
C TYR A 45 16.72 -23.68 30.11
N MET A 46 17.47 -23.34 31.16
CA MET A 46 18.19 -22.06 31.29
C MET A 46 19.55 -22.22 30.61
N GLY A 47 19.98 -21.19 29.87
CA GLY A 47 21.39 -20.95 29.60
C GLY A 47 21.73 -20.56 28.16
N SER A 48 22.39 -19.41 28.04
CA SER A 48 23.35 -19.04 26.99
C SER A 48 22.81 -18.41 25.70
N THR A 49 23.13 -17.12 25.59
CA THR A 49 23.31 -16.29 24.40
C THR A 49 23.58 -17.08 23.10
N ARG A 50 22.64 -17.05 22.16
CA ARG A 50 22.89 -17.30 20.72
C ARG A 50 21.73 -16.77 19.89
N LEU A 51 22.09 -16.26 18.71
CA LEU A 51 21.22 -15.77 17.64
C LEU A 51 19.96 -16.63 17.50
N TYR A 52 18.79 -16.00 17.58
CA TYR A 52 17.59 -16.58 17.00
C TYR A 52 17.66 -16.34 15.49
N MET A 53 18.25 -17.31 14.78
CA MET A 53 17.88 -17.55 13.40
C MET A 53 16.44 -18.04 13.42
N ALA A 54 15.55 -17.28 12.79
CA ALA A 54 14.21 -17.73 12.48
C ALA A 54 14.35 -18.82 11.39
N GLU A 55 14.39 -20.08 11.80
CA GLU A 55 14.31 -21.24 10.91
C GLU A 55 12.86 -21.39 10.41
N GLY A 56 12.46 -20.50 9.50
CA GLY A 56 11.39 -20.77 8.54
C GLY A 56 11.99 -21.26 7.22
N PRO A 57 11.20 -21.86 6.31
CA PRO A 57 11.63 -22.14 4.94
C PRO A 57 11.89 -20.81 4.24
N GLY A 58 13.12 -20.31 4.40
CA GLY A 58 13.63 -19.10 3.81
C GLY A 58 14.30 -19.39 2.47
N ASP A 59 14.33 -18.35 1.65
CA ASP A 59 14.86 -18.38 0.30
C ASP A 59 16.38 -18.70 0.29
N LYS A 60 16.77 -19.90 -0.15
CA LYS A 60 18.17 -20.32 -0.38
C LYS A 60 18.94 -19.40 -1.36
N LEU A 61 18.28 -18.73 -2.29
CA LEU A 61 18.88 -17.71 -3.17
C LEU A 61 19.11 -16.41 -2.41
N ARG A 62 18.22 -16.02 -1.51
CA ARG A 62 18.42 -14.94 -0.54
C ARG A 62 19.58 -15.25 0.42
N ASP A 63 19.70 -16.48 0.92
CA ASP A 63 20.80 -16.88 1.80
C ASP A 63 22.16 -16.86 1.08
N SER A 64 22.18 -17.10 -0.23
CA SER A 64 23.42 -17.17 -1.03
C SER A 64 23.81 -15.87 -1.74
N THR A 65 22.86 -15.02 -2.10
CA THR A 65 23.11 -13.76 -2.84
C THR A 65 22.77 -12.50 -2.06
N GLY A 66 21.93 -12.61 -1.02
CA GLY A 66 21.36 -11.47 -0.31
C GLY A 66 20.39 -10.63 -1.15
N ILE A 67 20.09 -11.02 -2.39
CA ILE A 67 19.24 -10.26 -3.31
C ILE A 67 17.81 -10.78 -3.20
N ARG A 68 16.88 -9.87 -2.90
CA ARG A 68 15.47 -10.18 -2.72
C ARG A 68 14.62 -9.53 -3.81
N PRO A 69 13.67 -10.25 -4.46
CA PRO A 69 12.74 -9.64 -5.39
C PRO A 69 11.90 -8.56 -4.71
N SER A 70 11.66 -7.45 -5.41
CA SER A 70 10.85 -6.34 -4.88
C SER A 70 9.43 -6.79 -4.50
N LEU A 71 8.92 -6.21 -3.41
CA LEU A 71 7.54 -6.40 -2.95
C LEU A 71 6.54 -5.58 -3.75
N ASN A 72 7.01 -4.50 -4.39
CA ASN A 72 6.20 -3.48 -5.03
C ASN A 72 5.27 -4.05 -6.10
N PRO A 73 5.68 -4.98 -6.99
CA PRO A 73 4.78 -5.56 -7.98
C PRO A 73 3.53 -6.21 -7.38
N THR A 74 3.66 -6.92 -6.25
CA THR A 74 2.50 -7.54 -5.59
C THR A 74 1.59 -6.50 -4.97
N ILE A 75 2.16 -5.47 -4.34
CA ILE A 75 1.39 -4.37 -3.72
C ILE A 75 0.62 -3.60 -4.80
N ILE A 76 1.30 -3.19 -5.87
CA ILE A 76 0.72 -2.43 -6.99
C ILE A 76 -0.40 -3.23 -7.67
N ASN A 77 -0.17 -4.51 -7.99
CA ASN A 77 -1.20 -5.36 -8.58
C ASN A 77 -2.43 -5.48 -7.66
N THR A 78 -2.21 -5.63 -6.35
CA THR A 78 -3.30 -5.72 -5.37
C THR A 78 -4.09 -4.41 -5.30
N ILE A 79 -3.41 -3.25 -5.33
CA ILE A 79 -4.06 -1.93 -5.35
C ILE A 79 -4.84 -1.74 -6.66
N SER A 80 -4.32 -2.19 -7.79
CA SER A 80 -5.00 -2.20 -9.09
C SER A 80 -6.28 -3.05 -9.05
N ASP A 81 -6.23 -4.24 -8.46
CA ASP A 81 -7.43 -5.07 -8.26
C ASP A 81 -8.43 -4.39 -7.33
N ALA A 82 -7.96 -3.72 -6.29
CA ALA A 82 -8.80 -2.97 -5.37
C ALA A 82 -9.50 -1.79 -6.07
N LEU A 83 -8.81 -1.07 -6.97
CA LEU A 83 -9.40 -0.05 -7.84
C LEU A 83 -10.47 -0.64 -8.78
N LEU A 84 -10.26 -1.84 -9.31
CA LEU A 84 -11.24 -2.52 -10.16
C LEU A 84 -12.51 -2.88 -9.38
N ILE A 85 -12.35 -3.41 -8.16
CA ILE A 85 -13.48 -3.72 -7.27
C ILE A 85 -14.24 -2.43 -6.90
N ARG A 86 -13.53 -1.36 -6.56
CA ARG A 86 -14.13 -0.03 -6.30
C ARG A 86 -14.92 0.45 -7.50
N ALA A 87 -14.35 0.37 -8.70
CA ALA A 87 -15.00 0.76 -9.94
C ALA A 87 -16.26 -0.08 -10.24
N ALA A 88 -16.22 -1.38 -9.92
CA ALA A 88 -17.37 -2.29 -10.02
C ALA A 88 -18.55 -1.87 -9.12
N ASN A 89 -18.29 -1.10 -8.06
CA ASN A 89 -19.26 -0.71 -7.05
C ASN A 89 -19.98 -1.92 -6.43
N ASP A 90 -19.19 -2.96 -6.16
CA ASP A 90 -19.68 -4.20 -5.55
C ASP A 90 -19.93 -3.99 -4.05
N GLU A 91 -21.20 -3.90 -3.66
CA GLU A 91 -21.63 -3.71 -2.26
C GLU A 91 -21.17 -4.85 -1.34
N SER A 92 -20.91 -6.05 -1.89
CA SER A 92 -20.42 -7.17 -1.10
C SER A 92 -18.94 -7.04 -0.73
N ARG A 93 -18.21 -6.14 -1.41
CA ARG A 93 -16.76 -5.93 -1.27
C ARG A 93 -16.45 -4.43 -1.21
N PRO A 94 -16.81 -3.75 -0.11
CA PRO A 94 -16.65 -2.31 -0.01
C PRO A 94 -15.18 -1.91 -0.07
N MET A 95 -14.83 -1.11 -1.08
CA MET A 95 -13.48 -0.56 -1.32
C MET A 95 -13.45 0.96 -1.14
N GLU A 96 -14.47 1.57 -0.57
CA GLU A 96 -14.50 3.01 -0.37
C GLU A 96 -15.19 3.34 0.95
N VAL A 97 -14.55 4.20 1.73
CA VAL A 97 -15.12 4.73 2.97
C VAL A 97 -16.21 5.73 2.59
N SER A 98 -17.44 5.43 3.00
CA SER A 98 -18.61 6.24 2.69
C SER A 98 -19.52 6.32 3.92
N SER A 99 -20.66 7.00 3.79
CA SER A 99 -21.68 6.97 4.85
C SER A 99 -22.24 5.57 5.12
N SER A 100 -22.14 4.67 4.14
CA SER A 100 -22.69 3.31 4.20
C SER A 100 -21.64 2.27 4.58
N ASN A 101 -20.37 2.54 4.30
CA ASN A 101 -19.27 1.60 4.52
C ASN A 101 -18.33 2.14 5.61
N GLU A 102 -18.28 1.44 6.74
CA GLU A 102 -17.42 1.84 7.84
C GLU A 102 -15.93 1.64 7.48
N PRO A 103 -15.03 2.52 7.97
CA PRO A 103 -13.57 2.39 7.77
C PRO A 103 -13.03 0.99 8.07
N LEU A 104 -13.53 0.34 9.13
CA LEU A 104 -13.10 -0.99 9.51
C LEU A 104 -13.48 -2.05 8.47
N GLN A 105 -14.67 -1.96 7.86
CA GLN A 105 -15.12 -2.91 6.84
C GLN A 105 -14.23 -2.82 5.59
N VAL A 106 -13.92 -1.60 5.16
CA VAL A 106 -13.02 -1.34 4.02
C VAL A 106 -11.61 -1.87 4.31
N ALA A 107 -11.07 -1.61 5.50
CA ALA A 107 -9.76 -2.11 5.91
C ALA A 107 -9.71 -3.65 5.94
N VAL A 108 -10.75 -4.30 6.47
CA VAL A 108 -10.85 -5.76 6.51
C VAL A 108 -10.87 -6.35 5.10
N GLU A 109 -11.67 -5.79 4.19
CA GLU A 109 -11.77 -6.30 2.82
C GLU A 109 -10.47 -6.08 2.03
N ALA A 110 -9.82 -4.91 2.18
CA ALA A 110 -8.50 -4.67 1.61
C ALA A 110 -7.43 -5.65 2.16
N GLY A 111 -7.47 -5.95 3.45
CA GLY A 111 -6.59 -6.93 4.08
C GLY A 111 -6.81 -8.36 3.58
N LYS A 112 -8.07 -8.74 3.30
CA LYS A 112 -8.38 -10.03 2.64
C LYS A 112 -7.85 -10.07 1.23
N LEU A 113 -7.99 -9.00 0.45
CA LEU A 113 -7.48 -8.91 -0.91
C LEU A 113 -5.95 -9.08 -0.94
N ALA A 114 -5.24 -8.41 -0.03
CA ALA A 114 -3.80 -8.58 0.13
C ALA A 114 -3.42 -10.01 0.54
N SER A 115 -4.15 -10.60 1.50
CA SER A 115 -3.94 -11.99 1.92
C SER A 115 -4.12 -12.98 0.76
N GLN A 116 -5.14 -12.79 -0.07
CA GLN A 116 -5.37 -13.61 -1.26
C GLN A 116 -4.23 -13.48 -2.27
N ALA A 117 -3.72 -12.26 -2.50
CA ALA A 117 -2.57 -12.05 -3.40
C ALA A 117 -1.30 -12.74 -2.89
N ILE A 118 -1.04 -12.67 -1.58
CA ILE A 118 0.08 -13.36 -0.90
C ILE A 118 -0.06 -14.88 -1.06
N GLU A 119 -1.24 -15.43 -0.78
CA GLU A 119 -1.51 -16.86 -0.92
C GLU A 119 -1.37 -17.34 -2.38
N ASN A 120 -1.86 -16.57 -3.35
CA ASN A 120 -1.77 -16.91 -4.76
C ASN A 120 -0.31 -16.96 -5.23
N ARG A 121 0.53 -16.02 -4.75
CA ARG A 121 1.97 -16.06 -5.01
C ARG A 121 2.62 -17.29 -4.37
N ALA A 122 2.26 -17.62 -3.13
CA ALA A 122 2.75 -18.81 -2.43
C ALA A 122 2.29 -20.14 -3.07
N LYS A 123 1.10 -20.19 -3.67
CA LYS A 123 0.63 -21.36 -4.44
C LYS A 123 1.41 -21.53 -5.73
N THR A 124 1.72 -20.42 -6.40
CA THR A 124 2.45 -20.42 -7.66
C THR A 124 3.92 -20.85 -7.48
N SER A 125 4.55 -20.42 -6.38
CA SER A 125 5.89 -20.89 -6.00
C SER A 125 5.93 -22.40 -5.75
N ASN A 126 4.96 -22.93 -5.02
CA ASN A 126 4.90 -24.36 -4.68
C ASN A 126 4.61 -25.27 -5.89
N ALA A 127 4.00 -24.73 -6.95
CA ALA A 127 3.73 -25.47 -8.18
C ALA A 127 5.00 -25.70 -9.03
N VAL A 128 6.00 -24.83 -8.91
CA VAL A 128 7.30 -24.96 -9.57
C VAL A 128 8.22 -25.79 -8.65
N LYS A 129 8.25 -27.11 -8.86
CA LYS A 129 9.13 -28.02 -8.11
C LYS A 129 10.59 -27.52 -8.17
N GLY A 130 11.11 -27.03 -7.04
CA GLY A 130 12.50 -26.60 -6.88
C GLY A 130 12.69 -25.17 -6.38
N ASP A 131 11.62 -24.37 -6.32
CA ASP A 131 11.68 -22.94 -5.93
C ASP A 131 10.97 -22.71 -4.58
N GLU A 132 11.45 -23.35 -3.49
CA GLU A 132 11.05 -23.00 -2.10
C GLU A 132 11.45 -21.55 -1.72
N THR A 133 12.09 -20.87 -2.66
CA THR A 133 12.74 -19.56 -2.64
C THR A 133 11.80 -18.38 -2.89
N SER A 134 10.50 -18.60 -3.17
CA SER A 134 9.61 -17.51 -3.61
C SER A 134 8.41 -17.20 -2.70
N ALA A 135 8.32 -17.83 -1.51
CA ALA A 135 7.32 -17.47 -0.51
C ALA A 135 7.72 -16.22 0.27
N PHE A 136 6.75 -15.34 0.55
CA PHE A 136 6.97 -14.18 1.42
C PHE A 136 7.17 -14.61 2.87
N THR A 137 8.09 -13.96 3.57
CA THR A 137 8.18 -14.09 5.04
C THR A 137 6.98 -13.44 5.71
N GLN A 138 6.81 -13.68 7.01
CA GLN A 138 5.73 -13.10 7.80
C GLN A 138 5.78 -11.56 7.80
N ASP A 139 6.96 -10.97 7.99
CA ASP A 139 7.15 -9.52 8.02
C ASP A 139 6.81 -8.89 6.68
N GLU A 140 7.16 -9.58 5.59
CA GLU A 140 6.91 -9.14 4.22
C GLU A 140 5.42 -9.20 3.90
N SER A 141 4.75 -10.26 4.32
CA SER A 141 3.30 -10.43 4.19
C SER A 141 2.56 -9.34 4.97
N GLN A 142 3.01 -9.02 6.18
CA GLN A 142 2.46 -7.93 6.99
C GLN A 142 2.69 -6.57 6.33
N LEU A 143 3.87 -6.34 5.74
CA LEU A 143 4.18 -5.09 5.04
C LEU A 143 3.31 -4.91 3.79
N ILE A 144 3.16 -5.97 2.98
CA ILE A 144 2.27 -5.95 1.80
C ILE A 144 0.84 -5.61 2.24
N ALA A 145 0.31 -6.33 3.24
CA ALA A 145 -1.04 -6.09 3.74
C ALA A 145 -1.20 -4.67 4.31
N GLY A 146 -0.24 -4.20 5.11
CA GLY A 146 -0.25 -2.87 5.70
C GLY A 146 -0.25 -1.75 4.66
N ARG A 147 0.57 -1.88 3.61
CA ARG A 147 0.64 -0.89 2.52
C ARG A 147 -0.61 -0.88 1.65
N VAL A 148 -1.14 -2.05 1.28
CA VAL A 148 -2.40 -2.14 0.52
C VAL A 148 -3.54 -1.49 1.30
N VAL A 149 -3.70 -1.85 2.58
CA VAL A 149 -4.73 -1.26 3.46
C VAL A 149 -4.49 0.25 3.61
N GLY A 150 -3.24 0.67 3.81
CA GLY A 150 -2.88 2.08 3.96
C GLY A 150 -3.26 2.94 2.76
N VAL A 151 -3.01 2.45 1.54
CA VAL A 151 -3.41 3.13 0.29
C VAL A 151 -4.93 3.15 0.17
N VAL A 152 -5.59 1.99 0.30
CA VAL A 152 -7.05 1.85 0.16
C VAL A 152 -7.81 2.79 1.11
N MET A 153 -7.39 2.84 2.37
CA MET A 153 -8.03 3.67 3.39
C MET A 153 -7.87 5.18 3.16
N ARG A 154 -6.94 5.59 2.29
CA ARG A 154 -6.59 6.98 2.01
C ARG A 154 -6.80 7.36 0.55
N TRP A 155 -7.60 6.58 -0.19
CA TRP A 155 -7.77 6.75 -1.63
C TRP A 155 -8.07 8.18 -2.04
N LYS A 156 -9.08 8.79 -1.40
CA LYS A 156 -9.52 10.14 -1.74
C LYS A 156 -8.41 11.17 -1.60
N GLU A 157 -7.71 11.17 -0.46
CA GLU A 157 -6.60 12.09 -0.19
C GLU A 157 -5.45 11.90 -1.21
N LEU A 158 -5.14 10.65 -1.56
CA LEU A 158 -4.08 10.34 -2.50
C LEU A 158 -4.47 10.68 -3.95
N GLU A 159 -5.73 10.50 -4.32
CA GLU A 159 -6.25 10.87 -5.64
C GLU A 159 -6.31 12.38 -5.83
N ASP A 160 -6.77 13.12 -4.81
CA ASP A 160 -6.76 14.59 -4.82
C ASP A 160 -5.32 15.11 -4.98
N ALA A 161 -4.37 14.54 -4.23
CA ALA A 161 -2.95 14.89 -4.35
C ALA A 161 -2.38 14.53 -5.73
N LEU A 162 -2.74 13.38 -6.30
CA LEU A 162 -2.31 12.97 -7.64
C LEU A 162 -2.79 13.96 -8.70
N VAL A 163 -4.08 14.31 -8.66
CA VAL A 163 -4.69 15.28 -9.58
C VAL A 163 -4.03 16.64 -9.43
N GLU A 164 -3.79 17.12 -8.21
CA GLU A 164 -3.11 18.40 -7.97
C GLU A 164 -1.69 18.43 -8.57
N ARG A 165 -0.88 17.39 -8.33
CA ARG A 165 0.49 17.30 -8.85
C ARG A 165 0.51 17.30 -10.38
N VAL A 166 -0.36 16.50 -11.01
CA VAL A 166 -0.44 16.39 -12.47
C VAL A 166 -0.97 17.68 -13.10
N LYS A 167 -1.95 18.36 -12.47
CA LYS A 167 -2.46 19.67 -12.92
C LYS A 167 -1.36 20.74 -12.99
N VAL A 168 -0.45 20.74 -12.01
CA VAL A 168 0.66 21.72 -11.94
C VAL A 168 1.71 21.47 -13.01
N ALA A 169 1.91 20.21 -13.41
CA ALA A 169 2.86 19.83 -14.46
C ALA A 169 2.38 20.26 -15.85
N LYS A 170 2.78 21.47 -16.27
CA LYS A 170 2.37 22.09 -17.55
C LYS A 170 2.63 21.23 -18.78
N TRP A 171 3.70 20.43 -18.77
CA TRP A 171 4.01 19.58 -19.92
C TRP A 171 2.98 18.44 -20.05
N VAL A 172 2.52 17.85 -18.95
CA VAL A 172 1.55 16.76 -18.97
C VAL A 172 0.25 17.24 -19.60
N THR A 173 -0.27 18.37 -19.14
CA THR A 173 -1.52 18.97 -19.68
C THR A 173 -1.37 19.49 -21.10
N LYS A 174 -0.19 20.00 -21.46
CA LYS A 174 0.11 20.48 -22.82
C LYS A 174 0.14 19.34 -23.85
N TYR A 175 0.71 18.18 -23.49
CA TYR A 175 0.87 17.05 -24.39
C TYR A 175 -0.24 15.99 -24.26
N GLY A 176 -1.10 16.09 -23.24
CA GLY A 176 -2.20 15.15 -23.04
C GLY A 176 -1.74 13.82 -22.44
N GLU A 177 -0.72 13.86 -21.58
CA GLU A 177 -0.07 12.68 -21.00
C GLU A 177 -0.70 12.28 -19.64
N GLU A 178 -1.88 12.79 -19.28
CA GLU A 178 -2.53 12.50 -17.98
C GLU A 178 -2.78 10.99 -17.77
N ALA A 179 -3.05 10.27 -18.86
CA ALA A 179 -3.27 8.83 -18.84
C ALA A 179 -2.03 8.05 -18.38
N SER A 180 -0.82 8.58 -18.61
CA SER A 180 0.42 7.98 -18.10
C SER A 180 0.50 8.01 -16.57
N PHE A 181 -0.27 8.87 -15.91
CA PHE A 181 -0.41 8.94 -14.45
C PHE A 181 -1.66 8.20 -13.95
N GLY A 182 -2.42 7.57 -14.85
CA GLY A 182 -3.68 6.93 -14.53
C GLY A 182 -4.82 7.91 -14.25
N LEU A 183 -4.76 9.12 -14.82
CA LEU A 183 -5.82 10.14 -14.74
C LEU A 183 -6.51 10.33 -16.08
N LEU A 184 -7.81 10.69 -16.05
CA LEU A 184 -8.49 11.25 -17.20
C LEU A 184 -8.09 12.71 -17.40
N LYS A 185 -8.07 13.15 -18.65
CA LYS A 185 -7.85 14.57 -18.99
C LYS A 185 -8.85 15.49 -18.30
N ASP A 186 -10.09 15.03 -18.12
CA ASP A 186 -11.16 15.81 -17.49
C ASP A 186 -11.02 15.88 -15.96
N GLU A 187 -10.36 14.92 -15.31
CA GLU A 187 -10.00 15.02 -13.88
C GLU A 187 -9.09 16.23 -13.62
N CYS A 188 -8.28 16.59 -14.62
CA CYS A 188 -7.34 17.69 -14.57
C CYS A 188 -7.97 19.07 -14.89
N LYS A 189 -9.28 19.15 -15.14
CA LYS A 189 -10.00 20.42 -15.34
C LYS A 189 -10.56 20.98 -14.03
N GLU A 190 -10.99 22.24 -14.05
CA GLU A 190 -11.64 22.89 -12.89
C GLU A 190 -13.00 22.27 -12.57
N ASP A 191 -13.74 21.86 -13.60
CA ASP A 191 -15.07 21.25 -13.47
C ASP A 191 -15.04 19.80 -12.95
N GLY A 192 -13.85 19.18 -12.90
CA GLY A 192 -13.68 17.77 -12.57
C GLY A 192 -14.19 16.82 -13.66
N CYS A 193 -14.11 15.51 -13.40
CA CYS A 193 -14.71 14.49 -14.25
C CYS A 193 -16.01 13.95 -13.64
N ASP A 194 -16.89 13.38 -14.47
CA ASP A 194 -17.95 12.51 -13.95
C ASP A 194 -17.29 11.26 -13.35
N GLU A 195 -17.60 10.98 -12.09
CA GLU A 195 -17.10 9.81 -11.38
C GLU A 195 -17.51 8.50 -12.09
N LYS A 196 -18.65 8.49 -12.78
CA LYS A 196 -19.09 7.33 -13.56
C LYS A 196 -18.14 7.03 -14.72
N ASP A 197 -17.66 8.07 -15.40
CA ASP A 197 -16.73 7.93 -16.51
C ASP A 197 -15.38 7.40 -16.04
N LEU A 198 -14.88 7.90 -14.90
CA LEU A 198 -13.69 7.36 -14.26
C LEU A 198 -13.86 5.89 -13.88
N ARG A 199 -14.95 5.54 -13.19
CA ARG A 199 -15.24 4.14 -12.82
C ARG A 199 -15.32 3.24 -14.04
N GLN A 200 -15.95 3.69 -15.13
CA GLN A 200 -16.02 2.91 -16.35
C GLN A 200 -14.63 2.74 -16.98
N ARG A 201 -13.84 3.81 -17.06
CA ARG A 201 -12.48 3.74 -17.61
C ARG A 201 -11.56 2.83 -16.80
N LEU A 202 -11.64 2.86 -15.48
CA LEU A 202 -10.88 1.96 -14.61
C LEU A 202 -11.23 0.48 -14.83
N LYS A 203 -12.43 0.15 -15.30
CA LYS A 203 -12.77 -1.23 -15.70
C LYS A 203 -12.15 -1.60 -17.03
N ASP A 204 -12.30 -0.71 -18.01
CA ASP A 204 -12.00 -0.97 -19.42
C ASP A 204 -10.51 -0.86 -19.77
N ASP A 205 -9.75 -0.08 -19.01
CA ASP A 205 -8.33 0.20 -19.27
C ASP A 205 -7.44 -0.29 -18.13
N PRO A 206 -6.95 -1.55 -18.20
CA PRO A 206 -6.04 -2.10 -17.19
C PRO A 206 -4.72 -1.32 -17.07
N LEU A 207 -4.23 -0.72 -18.17
CA LEU A 207 -2.98 0.02 -18.15
C LEU A 207 -3.15 1.32 -17.35
N MET A 208 -4.20 2.09 -17.62
CA MET A 208 -4.53 3.28 -16.83
C MET A 208 -4.68 2.93 -15.35
N ARG A 209 -5.40 1.84 -15.02
CA ARG A 209 -5.59 1.39 -13.65
C ARG A 209 -4.28 1.04 -12.95
N MET A 210 -3.36 0.38 -13.65
CA MET A 210 -2.02 0.08 -13.15
C MET A 210 -1.20 1.36 -12.90
N CYS A 211 -1.18 2.28 -13.86
CA CYS A 211 -0.48 3.56 -13.71
C CYS A 211 -1.01 4.35 -12.51
N ARG A 212 -2.34 4.34 -12.31
CA ARG A 212 -2.98 4.97 -11.15
C ARG A 212 -2.54 4.30 -9.85
N ALA A 213 -2.53 2.97 -9.80
CA ALA A 213 -2.10 2.21 -8.63
C ALA A 213 -0.63 2.50 -8.25
N GLU A 214 0.26 2.57 -9.24
CA GLU A 214 1.67 2.95 -9.04
C GLU A 214 1.80 4.34 -8.44
N CYS A 215 1.13 5.34 -9.04
CA CYS A 215 1.19 6.73 -8.57
C CYS A 215 0.62 6.89 -7.16
N LEU A 216 -0.52 6.26 -6.86
CA LEU A 216 -1.14 6.31 -5.53
C LEU A 216 -0.27 5.65 -4.47
N TYR A 217 0.36 4.52 -4.80
CA TYR A 217 1.26 3.84 -3.88
C TYR A 217 2.52 4.67 -3.61
N ALA A 218 3.12 5.27 -4.65
CA ALA A 218 4.22 6.21 -4.51
C ALA A 218 3.88 7.40 -3.59
N LEU A 219 2.72 8.04 -3.82
CA LEU A 219 2.24 9.14 -2.96
C LEU A 219 2.05 8.69 -1.51
N PHE A 220 1.52 7.49 -1.29
CA PHE A 220 1.38 6.93 0.06
C PHE A 220 2.74 6.76 0.74
N LEU A 221 3.72 6.19 0.05
CA LEU A 221 5.07 5.99 0.60
C LEU A 221 5.68 7.34 1.02
N LYS A 222 5.66 8.35 0.13
CA LYS A 222 6.30 9.65 0.40
C LYS A 222 5.54 10.51 1.41
N ASN A 223 4.21 10.55 1.34
CA ASN A 223 3.41 11.49 2.15
C ASN A 223 3.00 10.90 3.51
N VAL A 224 2.98 9.57 3.64
CA VAL A 224 2.40 8.89 4.81
C VAL A 224 3.42 7.96 5.47
N GLU A 225 3.90 6.96 4.75
CA GLU A 225 4.71 5.90 5.37
C GLU A 225 6.08 6.42 5.81
N LEU A 226 6.86 7.01 4.91
CA LEU A 226 8.21 7.47 5.21
C LEU A 226 8.23 8.52 6.34
N PRO A 227 7.41 9.59 6.32
CA PRO A 227 7.38 10.55 7.42
C PRO A 227 6.96 9.91 8.76
N ALA A 228 6.12 8.87 8.74
CA ALA A 228 5.74 8.16 9.95
C ALA A 228 6.87 7.27 10.47
N MET A 229 7.63 6.63 9.59
CA MET A 229 8.79 5.81 9.94
C MET A 229 9.94 6.66 10.49
N GLU A 230 10.24 7.80 9.88
CA GLU A 230 11.24 8.76 10.36
C GLU A 230 10.94 9.24 11.77
N LYS A 231 9.67 9.63 12.02
CA LYS A 231 9.21 10.03 13.36
C LYS A 231 9.33 8.91 14.40
N ALA A 232 9.22 7.66 13.96
CA ALA A 232 9.38 6.49 14.81
C ALA A 232 10.86 6.03 14.96
N GLY A 233 11.80 6.66 14.24
CA GLY A 233 13.20 6.21 14.19
C GLY A 233 13.35 4.83 13.55
N GLN A 234 12.43 4.43 12.68
CA GLN A 234 12.41 3.14 11.99
C GLN A 234 12.91 3.27 10.56
N ILE A 235 13.58 2.23 10.05
CA ILE A 235 13.98 2.11 8.65
C ILE A 235 13.10 1.03 8.01
N ALA A 236 12.70 1.22 6.76
CA ALA A 236 11.90 0.25 6.01
C ALA A 236 12.59 -1.13 5.97
N SER A 237 11.85 -2.17 6.35
CA SER A 237 12.36 -3.54 6.44
C SER A 237 12.45 -4.25 5.08
N ASP A 238 11.91 -3.67 4.03
CA ASP A 238 11.92 -4.24 2.68
C ASP A 238 13.25 -4.06 1.93
N GLY A 239 14.19 -3.31 2.51
CA GLY A 239 15.46 -2.97 1.86
C GLY A 239 15.31 -1.99 0.69
N SER A 240 14.09 -1.55 0.38
CA SER A 240 13.85 -0.52 -0.61
C SER A 240 14.22 0.83 0.02
N LYS A 241 15.13 1.55 -0.63
CA LYS A 241 15.55 2.88 -0.20
C LYS A 241 14.59 3.98 -0.66
N GLY A 242 13.46 3.62 -1.27
CA GLY A 242 12.56 4.58 -1.87
C GLY A 242 11.63 4.01 -2.93
N ILE A 243 11.11 4.89 -3.77
CA ILE A 243 10.26 4.57 -4.91
C ILE A 243 11.16 4.18 -6.09
N ASP A 244 11.30 2.87 -6.32
CA ASP A 244 12.14 2.29 -7.38
C ASP A 244 11.36 1.76 -8.60
N PHE A 245 10.03 1.89 -8.55
CA PHE A 245 9.10 1.34 -9.54
C PHE A 245 8.45 2.40 -10.44
N LEU A 246 8.74 3.68 -10.21
CA LEU A 246 8.30 4.77 -11.09
C LEU A 246 9.41 5.18 -12.05
N ASP A 247 9.03 5.56 -13.27
CA ASP A 247 9.95 6.21 -14.21
C ASP A 247 10.28 7.65 -13.78
N ALA A 248 11.32 8.21 -14.42
CA ALA A 248 11.85 9.53 -14.07
C ALA A 248 10.83 10.66 -14.27
N ASP A 249 10.04 10.60 -15.35
CA ASP A 249 9.08 11.65 -15.69
C ASP A 249 7.94 11.69 -14.64
N ARG A 250 7.48 10.51 -14.21
CA ARG A 250 6.49 10.42 -13.12
C ARG A 250 7.06 10.86 -11.79
N MET A 251 8.31 10.49 -11.50
CA MET A 251 8.98 10.94 -10.27
C MET A 251 9.11 12.46 -10.23
N GLU A 252 9.48 13.11 -11.34
CA GLU A 252 9.58 14.57 -11.44
C GLU A 252 8.23 15.25 -11.20
N VAL A 253 7.16 14.74 -11.80
CA VAL A 253 5.81 15.33 -11.65
C VAL A 253 5.25 15.10 -10.25
N LEU A 254 5.38 13.88 -9.71
CA LEU A 254 4.85 13.56 -8.39
C LEU A 254 5.68 14.17 -7.27
N PHE A 255 6.99 14.36 -7.45
CA PHE A 255 7.91 14.83 -6.41
C PHE A 255 8.90 15.87 -6.97
N PRO A 256 8.45 17.09 -7.30
CA PRO A 256 9.29 18.12 -7.91
C PRO A 256 10.43 18.59 -7.01
N ASP A 257 10.26 18.50 -5.69
CA ASP A 257 11.30 18.80 -4.69
C ASP A 257 12.32 17.66 -4.51
N GLY A 258 12.18 16.57 -5.29
CA GLY A 258 13.03 15.39 -5.23
C GLY A 258 12.55 14.33 -4.22
N PHE A 259 13.16 13.15 -4.36
CA PHE A 259 13.03 12.04 -3.43
C PHE A 259 14.36 11.86 -2.69
N GLU A 260 14.59 12.69 -1.67
CA GLU A 260 15.63 12.43 -0.66
C GLU A 260 15.26 11.22 0.20
#